data_AF-A0A4W5KH57-F1
#
_entry.id   AF-A0A4W5KH57-F1
#
_cell.length_a   1.000
_cell.length_b   1.000
_cell.length_c   1.000
_cell.angle_alpha   90.00
_cell.angle_beta   90.00
_cell.angle_gamma   90.00
#
_symmetry.space_group_name_H-M   'P 1'
#
loop_
_entity.id
_entity.type
_entity.pdbx_description
1 polymer ?
#
loop_
_entity_poly.entity_id
_entity_poly.type
_entity_poly.pdbx_seq_one_letter_code
_entity_poly.pdbx_strand_id
1 'polypeptide(L)'
;MVAHYFSLISLFPDVHFLTEEKVYEILSICEGKEDYSPLIRVIGRIFSSADGLVQSFRKDKEQHPNTKEQRKTHQDKDEDKDEDDKKRTTAMEQESEASASMEGATGSTENRLGPVEVSVDIEAVRRVYDRLLSNEKIESAFLNALVYLTPNVELDLTYLDVYDTNPDYLNIFVVVMENSNLHSPEYLEMAMPLFCKCMSKLPLAALAKLTRLWSRYSVEHIRRMMETFQQLITYTVISNDYDSDSLVNDDEGVVAATKCLKVWVFFLFVFDFTCQSFIRRSHPEQLNIAFILR
;
A
#
# COMPACT_ATOMS: atom_id res chain seq x y z
N MET A 1 -40.22 -17.21 -10.72
CA MET A 1 -38.78 -17.05 -11.00
C MET A 1 -38.24 -15.66 -10.63
N VAL A 2 -39.02 -14.59 -10.76
CA VAL A 2 -38.61 -13.21 -10.37
C VAL A 2 -38.60 -12.97 -8.84
N ALA A 3 -39.45 -13.66 -8.08
CA ALA A 3 -39.51 -13.50 -6.61
C ALA A 3 -38.30 -14.10 -5.86
N HIS A 4 -37.66 -15.14 -6.40
CA HIS A 4 -36.43 -15.69 -5.81
C HIS A 4 -35.20 -14.80 -6.05
N TYR A 5 -35.19 -14.01 -7.14
CA TYR A 5 -34.15 -13.02 -7.40
C TYR A 5 -34.25 -11.80 -6.47
N PHE A 6 -35.48 -11.41 -6.10
CA PHE A 6 -35.71 -10.29 -5.17
C PHE A 6 -35.39 -10.63 -3.71
N SER A 7 -35.51 -11.91 -3.31
CA SER A 7 -35.17 -12.38 -1.96
C SER A 7 -33.65 -12.48 -1.70
N LEU A 8 -32.83 -12.41 -2.76
CA LEU A 8 -31.36 -12.45 -2.69
C LEU A 8 -30.70 -11.07 -2.70
N ILE A 9 -31.49 -9.99 -2.81
CA ILE A 9 -31.04 -8.59 -2.70
C ILE A 9 -30.65 -8.24 -1.24
N SER A 10 -31.06 -9.05 -0.27
CA SER A 10 -31.18 -8.60 1.13
C SER A 10 -30.43 -9.43 2.17
N LEU A 11 -29.50 -10.33 1.83
CA LEU A 11 -28.78 -11.04 2.89
C LEU A 11 -27.76 -10.17 3.64
N PHE A 12 -27.15 -9.18 2.96
CA PHE A 12 -26.12 -8.32 3.56
C PHE A 12 -26.24 -6.84 3.12
N PRO A 13 -27.40 -6.18 3.23
CA PRO A 13 -27.57 -4.80 2.79
C PRO A 13 -26.66 -3.83 3.54
N ASP A 14 -26.32 -4.13 4.80
CA ASP A 14 -25.61 -3.20 5.69
C ASP A 14 -24.07 -3.36 5.68
N VAL A 15 -23.52 -4.23 4.83
CA VAL A 15 -22.06 -4.45 4.75
C VAL A 15 -21.41 -3.41 3.84
N HIS A 16 -20.91 -2.33 4.45
CA HIS A 16 -20.23 -1.25 3.72
C HIS A 16 -18.71 -1.42 3.56
N PHE A 17 -18.10 -2.32 4.35
CA PHE A 17 -16.67 -2.64 4.30
C PHE A 17 -16.45 -4.12 4.61
N LEU A 18 -15.34 -4.67 4.14
CA LEU A 18 -14.95 -6.07 4.36
C LEU A 18 -13.88 -6.18 5.44
N THR A 19 -14.01 -7.24 6.25
CA THR A 19 -12.94 -7.78 7.09
C THR A 19 -12.78 -9.26 6.74
N GLU A 20 -11.68 -9.88 7.14
CA GLU A 20 -11.43 -11.30 6.88
C GLU A 20 -12.56 -12.19 7.43
N GLU A 21 -13.01 -11.91 8.66
CA GLU A 21 -14.05 -12.67 9.35
C GLU A 21 -15.38 -12.59 8.59
N LYS A 22 -15.76 -11.39 8.15
CA LYS A 22 -17.00 -11.20 7.37
C LYS A 22 -16.94 -11.91 6.03
N VAL A 23 -15.80 -11.90 5.36
CA VAL A 23 -15.64 -12.62 4.10
C VAL A 23 -15.80 -14.12 4.32
N TYR A 24 -15.18 -14.69 5.34
CA TYR A 24 -15.30 -16.11 5.66
C TYR A 24 -16.70 -16.51 6.14
N GLU A 25 -17.39 -15.65 6.90
CA GLU A 25 -18.80 -15.86 7.26
C GLU A 25 -19.68 -15.96 6.02
N ILE A 26 -19.58 -14.98 5.11
CA ILE A 26 -20.35 -14.97 3.86
C ILE A 26 -19.99 -16.19 3.01
N LEU A 27 -18.70 -16.51 2.91
CA LEU A 27 -18.22 -17.65 2.12
C LEU A 27 -18.76 -18.97 2.65
N SER A 28 -18.76 -19.19 3.97
CA SER A 28 -19.32 -20.40 4.59
C SER A 28 -20.80 -20.58 4.30
N ILE A 29 -21.57 -19.48 4.31
CA ILE A 29 -22.99 -19.48 3.94
C ILE A 29 -23.18 -19.80 2.45
N CYS A 30 -22.33 -19.26 1.58
CA CYS A 30 -22.36 -19.51 0.14
C CYS A 30 -21.97 -20.95 -0.21
N GLU A 31 -20.93 -21.50 0.43
CA GLU A 31 -20.49 -22.89 0.25
C GLU A 31 -21.59 -23.87 0.68
N GLY A 32 -22.28 -23.61 1.80
CA GLY A 32 -23.39 -24.46 2.25
C GLY A 32 -24.63 -24.44 1.36
N LYS A 33 -24.81 -23.40 0.54
CA LYS A 33 -25.96 -23.24 -0.39
C LYS A 33 -25.58 -23.46 -1.86
N GLU A 34 -24.30 -23.66 -2.16
CA GLU A 34 -23.71 -23.62 -3.51
C GLU A 34 -24.08 -22.38 -4.35
N ASP A 35 -24.45 -21.27 -3.68
CA ASP A 35 -24.83 -20.01 -4.31
C ASP A 35 -23.92 -18.87 -3.86
N TYR A 36 -22.99 -18.48 -4.74
CA TYR A 36 -22.04 -17.39 -4.53
C TYR A 36 -22.60 -16.01 -4.93
N SER A 37 -23.85 -15.94 -5.40
CA SER A 37 -24.47 -14.67 -5.82
C SER A 37 -24.49 -13.59 -4.71
N PRO A 38 -24.72 -13.91 -3.42
CA PRO A 38 -24.63 -12.92 -2.35
C PRO A 38 -23.23 -12.32 -2.22
N LEU A 39 -22.20 -13.16 -2.26
CA LEU A 39 -20.80 -12.75 -2.15
C LEU A 39 -20.36 -11.90 -3.33
N ILE A 40 -20.72 -12.30 -4.55
CA ILE A 40 -20.48 -11.54 -5.79
C ILE A 40 -21.06 -10.13 -5.70
N ARG A 41 -22.28 -9.98 -5.15
CA ARG A 41 -22.92 -8.67 -4.96
C ARG A 41 -22.21 -7.81 -3.91
N VAL A 42 -21.83 -8.40 -2.78
CA VAL A 42 -21.12 -7.69 -1.71
C VAL A 42 -19.75 -7.20 -2.21
N ILE A 43 -19.00 -8.07 -2.89
CA ILE A 43 -17.73 -7.72 -3.54
C ILE A 43 -17.95 -6.62 -4.56
N GLY A 44 -18.90 -6.81 -5.49
CA GLY A 44 -19.23 -5.82 -6.51
C GLY A 44 -19.53 -4.45 -5.92
N ARG A 45 -20.32 -4.37 -4.84
CA ARG A 45 -20.65 -3.12 -4.17
C ARG A 45 -19.43 -2.46 -3.50
N ILE A 46 -18.65 -3.23 -2.75
CA ILE A 46 -17.55 -2.68 -1.94
C ILE A 46 -16.35 -2.32 -2.81
N PHE A 47 -15.97 -3.19 -3.75
CA PHE A 47 -14.86 -2.94 -4.67
C PHE A 47 -15.16 -1.89 -5.73
N SER A 48 -16.43 -1.55 -5.95
CA SER A 48 -16.83 -0.42 -6.81
C SER A 48 -16.83 0.92 -6.09
N SER A 49 -16.61 0.94 -4.77
CA SER A 49 -16.69 2.15 -3.92
C SER A 49 -15.35 2.44 -3.26
N ALA A 50 -14.81 3.64 -3.49
CA ALA A 50 -13.58 4.09 -2.85
C ALA A 50 -13.70 4.05 -1.32
N ASP A 51 -14.77 4.61 -0.76
CA ASP A 51 -15.03 4.62 0.69
C ASP A 51 -15.08 3.21 1.30
N GLY A 52 -15.68 2.27 0.59
CA GLY A 52 -15.77 0.87 1.01
C GLY A 52 -14.39 0.23 1.11
N LEU A 53 -13.53 0.44 0.11
CA LEU A 53 -12.17 -0.08 0.10
C LEU A 53 -11.24 0.61 1.09
N VAL A 54 -11.34 1.94 1.26
CA VAL A 54 -10.56 2.69 2.26
C VAL A 54 -10.76 2.12 3.67
N GLN A 55 -11.98 1.69 3.99
CA GLN A 55 -12.36 1.16 5.30
C GLN A 55 -12.18 -0.35 5.44
N SER A 56 -11.93 -1.07 4.34
CA SER A 56 -11.82 -2.52 4.34
C SER A 56 -10.46 -3.00 4.84
N PHE A 57 -10.44 -4.18 5.46
CA PHE A 57 -9.25 -4.91 5.93
C PHE A 57 -8.34 -4.08 6.84
N ARG A 58 -8.89 -3.15 7.63
CA ARG A 58 -8.09 -2.36 8.57
C ARG A 58 -7.59 -3.26 9.70
N LYS A 59 -6.33 -3.10 10.09
CA LYS A 59 -5.74 -3.69 11.28
C LYS A 59 -6.54 -3.24 12.49
N ASP A 60 -6.86 -4.17 13.37
CA ASP A 60 -7.44 -3.84 14.67
C ASP A 60 -6.46 -2.97 15.44
N LYS A 61 -6.97 -1.89 16.04
CA LYS A 61 -6.19 -0.94 16.84
C LYS A 61 -5.46 -1.59 18.04
N GLU A 62 -5.75 -2.86 18.33
CA GLU A 62 -5.15 -3.65 19.41
C GLU A 62 -3.89 -4.43 18.98
N GLN A 63 -3.59 -4.57 17.69
CA GLN A 63 -2.41 -5.30 17.20
C GLN A 63 -1.15 -4.43 17.01
N HIS A 64 -1.18 -3.18 17.47
CA HIS A 64 0.05 -2.45 17.78
C HIS A 64 0.34 -2.55 19.28
N PRO A 65 1.30 -3.39 19.70
CA PRO A 65 1.88 -3.28 21.03
C PRO A 65 2.73 -2.00 21.01
N ASN A 66 2.08 -0.85 21.13
CA ASN A 66 2.76 0.36 21.55
C ASN A 66 3.26 0.05 22.96
N THR A 67 4.57 -0.14 23.12
CA THR A 67 5.27 -0.57 24.32
C THR A 67 4.73 0.13 25.57
N LYS A 68 3.73 -0.49 26.21
CA LYS A 68 3.30 -0.17 27.58
C LYS A 68 4.27 -0.84 28.53
N GLU A 69 5.52 -0.41 28.51
CA GLU A 69 6.51 -0.83 29.50
C GLU A 69 7.31 0.38 30.01
N GLN A 70 6.60 1.45 30.36
CA GLN A 70 7.10 2.48 31.28
C GLN A 70 5.98 2.99 32.19
N ARG A 71 5.30 2.10 32.90
CA ARG A 71 4.59 2.43 34.13
C ARG A 71 4.62 1.24 35.07
N LYS A 72 5.74 1.09 35.79
CA LYS A 72 5.82 0.57 37.16
C LYS A 72 7.27 0.32 37.53
N THR A 73 7.91 1.34 38.09
CA THR A 73 8.76 1.22 39.29
C THR A 73 9.30 2.61 39.57
N HIS A 74 8.69 3.29 40.54
CA HIS A 74 9.38 4.11 41.55
C HIS A 74 8.30 4.71 42.43
N GLN A 75 7.89 3.94 43.43
CA GLN A 75 7.36 4.49 44.67
C GLN A 75 7.91 3.61 45.79
N ASP A 76 8.96 4.13 46.43
CA ASP A 76 9.25 4.09 47.87
C ASP A 76 10.64 4.76 48.04
N LYS A 77 10.67 5.95 48.66
CA LYS A 77 11.25 6.24 50.00
C LYS A 77 12.80 6.29 49.98
N ASP A 78 13.52 7.21 50.58
CA ASP A 78 13.29 8.31 51.53
C ASP A 78 14.54 9.24 51.45
N GLU A 79 14.34 10.51 51.82
CA GLU A 79 15.20 11.43 52.62
C GLU A 79 16.72 11.60 52.32
N ASP A 80 17.11 12.84 51.97
CA ASP A 80 17.97 13.80 52.71
C ASP A 80 18.72 14.76 51.74
N LYS A 81 18.40 16.06 51.81
CA LYS A 81 19.27 17.19 52.24
C LYS A 81 20.54 17.45 51.41
N ASP A 82 20.57 18.58 50.70
CA ASP A 82 21.31 19.76 51.17
C ASP A 82 21.08 20.97 50.23
N GLU A 83 20.98 22.14 50.86
CA GLU A 83 20.89 23.46 50.24
C GLU A 83 22.25 23.95 49.71
N ASP A 84 22.26 24.77 48.66
CA ASP A 84 22.59 26.21 48.77
C ASP A 84 22.72 26.88 47.38
N ASP A 85 21.77 27.77 47.12
CA ASP A 85 21.91 29.20 46.80
C ASP A 85 22.92 29.77 45.76
N LYS A 86 22.34 30.66 44.94
CA LYS A 86 22.84 32.01 44.56
C LYS A 86 23.48 32.29 43.18
N LYS A 87 22.63 32.85 42.31
CA LYS A 87 22.78 34.03 41.41
C LYS A 87 24.19 34.58 41.10
N ARG A 88 24.47 34.82 39.81
CA ARG A 88 24.83 36.18 39.31
C ARG A 88 24.67 36.38 37.80
N THR A 89 24.17 37.57 37.48
CA THR A 89 23.83 38.23 36.22
C THR A 89 25.00 38.86 35.45
N THR A 90 24.69 39.33 34.22
CA THR A 90 25.27 40.41 33.36
C THR A 90 26.12 39.94 32.16
N ALA A 91 25.63 39.98 30.92
CA ALA A 91 25.46 41.11 29.97
C ALA A 91 26.78 41.55 29.30
N MET A 92 26.93 41.37 27.98
CA MET A 92 27.27 42.41 26.98
C MET A 92 27.35 41.84 25.54
N GLU A 93 26.99 42.70 24.58
CA GLU A 93 26.86 42.53 23.13
C GLU A 93 28.21 42.43 22.40
N GLN A 94 28.28 41.75 21.24
CA GLN A 94 28.73 42.36 19.97
C GLN A 94 28.60 41.40 18.77
N GLU A 95 28.03 41.92 17.69
CA GLU A 95 27.98 41.37 16.33
C GLU A 95 29.38 41.31 15.69
N SER A 96 29.63 40.35 14.79
CA SER A 96 30.40 40.49 13.54
C SER A 96 30.57 39.13 12.82
N GLU A 97 30.43 39.17 11.50
CA GLU A 97 30.33 38.03 10.58
C GLU A 97 31.65 37.33 10.23
N ALA A 98 31.48 36.09 9.76
CA ALA A 98 32.26 35.36 8.74
C ALA A 98 33.51 34.52 9.13
N SER A 99 33.34 33.20 8.88
CA SER A 99 34.30 32.21 8.36
C SER A 99 34.78 31.09 9.29
N ALA A 100 34.16 29.92 9.07
CA ALA A 100 34.71 28.55 9.04
C ALA A 100 35.84 28.15 10.02
N SER A 101 35.58 27.23 10.95
CA SER A 101 35.72 25.77 10.73
C SER A 101 35.69 24.95 12.04
N MET A 102 35.04 23.78 11.95
CA MET A 102 35.30 22.51 12.64
C MET A 102 34.95 22.31 14.14
N GLU A 103 34.09 21.29 14.31
CA GLU A 103 33.93 20.35 15.42
C GLU A 103 32.99 20.68 16.60
N GLY A 104 32.04 19.76 16.80
CA GLY A 104 31.49 19.45 18.13
C GLY A 104 30.06 19.90 18.42
N ALA A 105 29.06 19.34 17.73
CA ALA A 105 27.72 19.25 18.30
C ALA A 105 26.98 18.03 17.74
N THR A 106 27.09 16.95 18.51
CA THR A 106 26.20 15.80 18.55
C THR A 106 24.74 16.26 18.66
N GLY A 107 24.10 16.46 17.51
CA GLY A 107 22.64 16.55 17.38
C GLY A 107 22.18 15.28 16.69
N SER A 108 21.78 14.29 17.50
CA SER A 108 21.16 13.04 17.11
C SER A 108 19.97 13.27 16.17
N THR A 109 20.21 13.29 14.85
CA THR A 109 19.21 12.96 13.84
C THR A 109 19.07 11.44 13.76
N GLU A 110 18.69 10.83 14.88
CA GLU A 110 18.22 9.45 14.92
C GLU A 110 16.71 9.46 14.63
N ASN A 111 16.31 8.68 13.61
CA ASN A 111 14.94 8.34 13.22
C ASN A 111 13.98 9.44 12.73
N ARG A 112 14.12 9.89 11.47
CA ARG A 112 13.03 10.58 10.72
C ARG A 112 12.31 9.71 9.68
N LEU A 113 12.36 8.40 9.83
CA LEU A 113 11.54 7.48 9.04
C LEU A 113 10.71 6.62 9.99
N GLY A 114 9.70 7.24 10.63
CA GLY A 114 8.69 6.50 11.39
C GLY A 114 8.12 5.33 10.57
N PRO A 115 7.61 4.26 11.20
CA PRO A 115 7.05 3.12 10.49
C PRO A 115 6.03 3.60 9.45
N VAL A 116 6.13 3.06 8.22
CA VAL A 116 5.05 3.24 7.25
C VAL A 116 3.87 2.44 7.76
N GLU A 117 3.04 3.09 8.57
CA GLU A 117 1.81 2.53 9.07
C GLU A 117 0.75 2.66 7.98
N VAL A 118 0.70 1.65 7.10
CA VAL A 118 -0.53 1.40 6.34
C VAL A 118 -1.50 0.69 7.27
N SER A 119 -2.72 1.21 7.29
CA SER A 119 -3.78 0.74 8.18
C SER A 119 -4.37 -0.61 7.76
N VAL A 120 -4.04 -1.12 6.57
CA VAL A 120 -4.50 -2.41 6.01
C VAL A 120 -3.68 -3.59 6.52
N ASP A 121 -4.36 -4.65 6.93
CA ASP A 121 -3.80 -5.97 7.15
C ASP A 121 -3.60 -6.70 5.81
N ILE A 122 -2.38 -6.58 5.28
CA ILE A 122 -1.99 -7.16 3.98
C ILE A 122 -2.07 -8.70 4.00
N GLU A 123 -1.75 -9.33 5.14
CA GLU A 123 -1.77 -10.79 5.24
C GLU A 123 -3.20 -11.32 5.25
N ALA A 124 -4.13 -10.62 5.90
CA ALA A 124 -5.56 -10.91 5.81
C ALA A 124 -6.09 -10.78 4.38
N VAL A 125 -5.71 -9.72 3.66
CA VAL A 125 -6.09 -9.51 2.26
C VAL A 125 -5.61 -10.66 1.37
N ARG A 126 -4.36 -11.11 1.54
CA ARG A 126 -3.79 -12.24 0.79
C ARG A 126 -4.57 -13.53 1.02
N ARG A 127 -4.81 -13.91 2.28
CA ARG A 127 -5.60 -15.10 2.63
C ARG A 127 -7.02 -15.07 2.06
N VAL A 128 -7.62 -13.87 2.02
CA VAL A 128 -8.94 -13.66 1.42
C VAL A 128 -8.88 -13.85 -0.09
N TYR A 129 -7.92 -13.25 -0.79
CA TYR A 129 -7.78 -13.43 -2.23
C TYR A 129 -7.50 -14.88 -2.62
N ASP A 130 -6.61 -15.58 -1.92
CA ASP A 130 -6.31 -16.99 -2.17
C ASP A 130 -7.58 -17.86 -2.15
N ARG A 131 -8.50 -17.55 -1.23
CA ARG A 131 -9.76 -18.28 -1.10
C ARG A 131 -10.81 -17.86 -2.13
N LEU A 132 -10.93 -16.55 -2.38
CA LEU A 132 -11.97 -16.00 -3.26
C LEU A 132 -11.68 -16.20 -4.75
N LEU A 133 -10.42 -16.06 -5.16
CA LEU A 133 -9.99 -16.16 -6.56
C LEU A 133 -9.92 -17.61 -7.06
N SER A 134 -10.14 -18.59 -6.18
CA SER A 134 -10.38 -19.97 -6.58
C SER A 134 -11.68 -20.14 -7.40
N ASN A 135 -12.57 -19.13 -7.43
CA ASN A 135 -13.84 -19.15 -8.15
C ASN A 135 -13.90 -18.07 -9.25
N GLU A 136 -13.95 -18.50 -10.51
CA GLU A 136 -13.98 -17.64 -11.70
C GLU A 136 -15.12 -16.60 -11.70
N LYS A 137 -16.28 -16.94 -11.12
CA LYS A 137 -17.41 -16.00 -11.03
C LYS A 137 -17.11 -14.83 -10.08
N ILE A 138 -16.35 -15.10 -9.02
CA ILE A 138 -15.94 -14.09 -8.06
C ILE A 138 -14.82 -13.23 -8.65
N GLU A 139 -13.86 -13.85 -9.34
CA GLU A 139 -12.83 -13.14 -10.11
C GLU A 139 -13.44 -12.15 -11.12
N SER A 140 -14.44 -12.60 -11.88
CA SER A 140 -15.16 -11.74 -12.82
C SER A 140 -15.86 -10.57 -12.12
N ALA A 141 -16.36 -10.78 -10.90
CA ALA A 141 -16.98 -9.72 -10.12
C ALA A 141 -15.96 -8.66 -9.66
N PHE A 142 -14.76 -9.09 -9.24
CA PHE A 142 -13.66 -8.19 -8.92
C PHE A 142 -13.23 -7.35 -10.11
N LEU A 143 -13.05 -7.99 -11.27
CA LEU A 143 -12.66 -7.30 -12.51
C LEU A 143 -13.66 -6.20 -12.86
N ASN A 144 -14.95 -6.53 -12.91
CA ASN A 144 -16.01 -5.57 -13.22
C ASN A 144 -16.08 -4.43 -12.19
N ALA A 145 -15.92 -4.76 -10.90
CA ALA A 145 -15.92 -3.76 -9.84
C ALA A 145 -14.72 -2.81 -9.96
N LEU A 146 -13.54 -3.32 -10.31
CA LEU A 146 -12.34 -2.51 -10.52
C LEU A 146 -12.49 -1.58 -11.73
N VAL A 147 -13.03 -2.08 -12.84
CA VAL A 147 -13.34 -1.24 -14.01
C VAL A 147 -14.30 -0.10 -13.66
N TYR A 148 -15.27 -0.34 -12.77
CA TYR A 148 -16.19 0.71 -12.30
C TYR A 148 -15.54 1.67 -11.30
N LEU A 149 -14.71 1.17 -10.38
CA LEU A 149 -14.03 1.96 -9.36
C LEU A 149 -13.06 2.97 -9.98
N THR A 150 -12.28 2.51 -10.95
CA THR A 150 -11.07 3.21 -11.37
C THR A 150 -11.33 4.62 -11.94
N PRO A 151 -12.35 4.85 -12.79
CA PRO A 151 -12.70 6.20 -13.23
C PRO A 151 -13.09 7.14 -12.07
N ASN A 152 -13.78 6.63 -11.04
CA ASN A 152 -14.12 7.43 -9.86
C ASN A 152 -12.86 7.82 -9.08
N VAL A 153 -11.94 6.87 -8.89
CA VAL A 153 -10.65 7.12 -8.23
C VAL A 153 -9.81 8.13 -9.01
N GLU A 154 -9.82 8.06 -10.35
CA GLU A 154 -9.12 9.03 -11.20
C GLU A 154 -9.64 10.46 -10.99
N LEU A 155 -10.98 10.62 -10.96
CA LEU A 155 -11.63 11.92 -10.73
C LEU A 155 -11.28 12.46 -9.33
N ASP A 156 -11.39 11.62 -8.31
CA ASP A 156 -11.09 11.99 -6.93
C ASP A 156 -9.64 12.47 -6.76
N LEU A 157 -8.69 11.80 -7.41
CA LEU A 157 -7.27 12.18 -7.37
C LEU A 157 -6.95 13.41 -8.21
N THR A 158 -7.66 13.63 -9.31
CA THR A 158 -7.36 14.74 -10.24
C THR A 158 -8.00 16.05 -9.81
N TYR A 159 -9.18 16.00 -9.16
CA TYR A 159 -9.99 17.19 -8.91
C TYR A 159 -10.29 17.47 -7.45
N LEU A 160 -10.25 16.46 -6.57
CA LEU A 160 -10.70 16.59 -5.19
C LEU A 160 -9.56 16.49 -4.16
N ASP A 161 -8.32 16.24 -4.61
CA ASP A 161 -7.12 16.08 -3.76
C ASP A 161 -7.39 15.19 -2.54
N VAL A 162 -8.19 14.13 -2.73
CA VAL A 162 -8.69 13.27 -1.64
C VAL A 162 -7.59 12.66 -0.78
N TYR A 163 -6.39 12.50 -1.35
CA TYR A 163 -5.23 11.99 -0.63
C TYR A 163 -4.78 12.93 0.51
N ASP A 164 -4.86 14.25 0.30
CA ASP A 164 -4.46 15.23 1.30
C ASP A 164 -5.47 15.29 2.45
N THR A 165 -6.74 15.04 2.14
CA THR A 165 -7.82 14.97 3.14
C THR A 165 -7.83 13.64 3.88
N ASN A 166 -7.56 12.53 3.19
CA ASN A 166 -7.62 11.18 3.73
C ASN A 166 -6.40 10.34 3.34
N PRO A 167 -5.41 10.17 4.24
CA PRO A 167 -4.22 9.36 3.94
C PRO A 167 -4.52 7.85 3.81
N ASP A 168 -5.65 7.37 4.34
CA ASP A 168 -6.10 5.97 4.18
C ASP A 168 -6.56 5.69 2.74
N TYR A 169 -6.64 6.70 1.85
CA TYR A 169 -6.97 6.50 0.44
C TYR A 169 -5.97 5.58 -0.29
N LEU A 170 -4.74 5.48 0.22
CA LEU A 170 -3.74 4.53 -0.26
C LEU A 170 -4.14 3.05 -0.09
N ASN A 171 -5.07 2.76 0.82
CA ASN A 171 -5.55 1.41 1.08
C ASN A 171 -6.14 0.78 -0.18
N ILE A 172 -6.78 1.57 -1.05
CA ILE A 172 -7.31 1.10 -2.34
C ILE A 172 -6.20 0.48 -3.19
N PHE A 173 -5.09 1.20 -3.32
CA PHE A 173 -3.95 0.74 -4.14
C PHE A 173 -3.28 -0.49 -3.55
N VAL A 174 -3.18 -0.56 -2.22
CA VAL A 174 -2.63 -1.74 -1.54
C VAL A 174 -3.53 -2.94 -1.75
N VAL A 175 -4.83 -2.84 -1.46
CA VAL A 175 -5.79 -3.94 -1.61
C VAL A 175 -5.83 -4.45 -3.04
N VAL A 176 -5.91 -3.56 -4.05
CA VAL A 176 -5.94 -3.99 -5.46
C VAL A 176 -4.66 -4.70 -5.86
N MET A 177 -3.47 -4.20 -5.46
CA MET A 177 -2.19 -4.80 -5.83
C MET A 177 -1.90 -6.16 -5.17
N GLU A 178 -2.58 -6.49 -4.07
CA GLU A 178 -2.48 -7.81 -3.45
C GLU A 178 -3.24 -8.89 -4.24
N ASN A 179 -4.08 -8.54 -5.22
CA ASN A 179 -4.74 -9.51 -6.09
C ASN A 179 -3.69 -10.30 -6.89
N SER A 180 -3.71 -11.63 -6.76
CA SER A 180 -2.78 -12.54 -7.42
C SER A 180 -3.03 -12.67 -8.92
N ASN A 181 -4.28 -12.50 -9.37
CA ASN A 181 -4.72 -12.69 -10.76
C ASN A 181 -4.60 -11.45 -11.65
N LEU A 182 -3.95 -10.36 -11.20
CA LEU A 182 -3.77 -9.16 -12.04
C LEU A 182 -3.01 -9.40 -13.36
N HIS A 183 -2.33 -10.55 -13.48
CA HIS A 183 -1.61 -10.97 -14.68
C HIS A 183 -2.51 -11.64 -15.72
N SER A 184 -3.78 -11.94 -15.42
CA SER A 184 -4.68 -12.54 -16.39
C SER A 184 -5.02 -11.54 -17.50
N PRO A 185 -5.19 -12.01 -18.75
CA PRO A 185 -5.38 -11.13 -19.90
C PRO A 185 -6.58 -10.21 -19.75
N GLU A 186 -7.65 -10.67 -19.10
CA GLU A 186 -8.87 -9.87 -18.86
C GLU A 186 -8.58 -8.65 -17.97
N TYR A 187 -7.72 -8.80 -16.95
CA TYR A 187 -7.28 -7.68 -16.12
C TYR A 187 -6.31 -6.77 -16.86
N LEU A 188 -5.38 -7.33 -17.63
CA LEU A 188 -4.40 -6.57 -18.42
C LEU A 188 -5.08 -5.71 -19.50
N GLU A 189 -6.17 -6.19 -20.08
CA GLU A 189 -6.91 -5.48 -21.12
C GLU A 189 -7.83 -4.39 -20.55
N MET A 190 -8.60 -4.71 -19.49
CA MET A 190 -9.67 -3.79 -19.04
C MET A 190 -9.30 -2.94 -17.83
N ALA A 191 -8.76 -3.55 -16.77
CA ALA A 191 -8.67 -2.89 -15.45
C ALA A 191 -7.29 -2.29 -15.17
N MET A 192 -6.22 -3.01 -15.51
CA MET A 192 -4.85 -2.60 -15.22
C MET A 192 -4.41 -1.30 -15.92
N PRO A 193 -4.78 -1.03 -17.20
CA PRO A 193 -4.42 0.25 -17.83
C PRO A 193 -5.03 1.44 -17.08
N LEU A 194 -6.31 1.34 -16.73
CA LEU A 194 -7.02 2.36 -15.96
C LEU A 194 -6.38 2.54 -14.58
N PHE A 195 -6.02 1.43 -13.93
CA PHE A 195 -5.45 1.45 -12.59
C PHE A 195 -4.06 2.09 -12.59
N CYS A 196 -3.23 1.79 -13.60
CA CYS A 196 -1.94 2.45 -13.81
C CYS A 196 -2.12 3.97 -14.03
N LYS A 197 -3.16 4.37 -14.77
CA LYS A 197 -3.48 5.78 -14.98
C LYS A 197 -3.75 6.48 -13.65
N CYS A 198 -4.60 5.90 -12.79
CA CYS A 198 -4.85 6.41 -11.44
C CYS A 198 -3.57 6.49 -10.60
N MET A 199 -2.76 5.43 -10.61
CA MET A 199 -1.52 5.39 -9.83
C MET A 199 -0.53 6.48 -10.29
N SER A 200 -0.51 6.82 -11.59
CA SER A 200 0.34 7.89 -12.13
C SER A 200 -0.07 9.30 -11.70
N LYS A 201 -1.30 9.47 -11.18
CA LYS A 201 -1.82 10.75 -10.66
C LYS A 201 -1.53 10.95 -9.17
N LEU A 202 -1.07 9.91 -8.47
CA LEU A 202 -0.74 10.02 -7.05
C LEU A 202 0.42 11.01 -6.81
N PRO A 203 0.36 11.82 -5.74
CA PRO A 203 1.46 12.71 -5.40
C PRO A 203 2.70 11.91 -4.98
N LEU A 204 3.88 12.52 -5.14
CA LEU A 204 5.17 11.86 -4.87
C LEU A 204 5.26 11.30 -3.44
N ALA A 205 4.66 11.99 -2.46
CA ALA A 205 4.61 11.53 -1.07
C ALA A 205 3.82 10.22 -0.91
N ALA A 206 2.72 10.05 -1.66
CA ALA A 206 1.91 8.83 -1.66
C ALA A 206 2.67 7.66 -2.29
N LEU A 207 3.28 7.90 -3.46
CA LEU A 207 4.12 6.91 -4.14
C LEU A 207 5.30 6.47 -3.27
N ALA A 208 5.98 7.39 -2.59
CA ALA A 208 7.07 7.07 -1.69
C ALA A 208 6.62 6.20 -0.50
N LYS A 209 5.43 6.44 0.06
CA LYS A 209 4.86 5.60 1.12
C LYS A 209 4.55 4.19 0.61
N LEU A 210 3.92 4.08 -0.56
CA LEU A 210 3.62 2.79 -1.18
C LEU A 210 4.90 2.01 -1.48
N THR A 211 5.93 2.63 -2.07
CA THR A 211 7.13 1.88 -2.38
C THR A 211 7.93 1.49 -1.13
N ARG A 212 7.91 2.32 -0.08
CA ARG A 212 8.51 1.92 1.20
C ARG A 212 7.74 0.76 1.85
N LEU A 213 6.42 0.67 1.67
CA LEU A 213 5.65 -0.51 2.08
C LEU A 213 6.09 -1.74 1.28
N TRP A 214 6.06 -1.66 -0.05
CA TRP A 214 6.40 -2.78 -0.94
C TRP A 214 7.85 -3.24 -0.85
N SER A 215 8.78 -2.36 -0.45
CA SER A 215 10.18 -2.74 -0.19
C SER A 215 10.34 -3.78 0.94
N ARG A 216 9.31 -3.97 1.77
CA ARG A 216 9.29 -4.98 2.84
C ARG A 216 8.74 -6.33 2.38
N TYR A 217 8.25 -6.42 1.14
CA TYR A 217 7.69 -7.65 0.61
C TYR A 217 8.78 -8.63 0.21
N SER A 218 8.41 -9.90 0.02
CA SER A 218 9.35 -10.90 -0.47
C SER A 218 9.77 -10.61 -1.91
N VAL A 219 10.95 -11.11 -2.29
CA VAL A 219 11.50 -10.93 -3.63
C VAL A 219 10.57 -11.53 -4.69
N GLU A 220 9.90 -12.64 -4.38
CA GLU A 220 8.93 -13.27 -5.26
C GLU A 220 7.73 -12.36 -5.51
N HIS A 221 7.21 -11.71 -4.47
CA HIS A 221 6.05 -10.84 -4.61
C HIS A 221 6.38 -9.57 -5.40
N ILE A 222 7.56 -8.97 -5.16
CA ILE A 222 8.06 -7.85 -5.94
C ILE A 222 8.23 -8.23 -7.41
N ARG A 223 8.83 -9.40 -7.67
CA ARG A 223 9.03 -9.91 -9.03
C ARG A 223 7.70 -10.08 -9.76
N ARG A 224 6.71 -10.69 -9.11
CA ARG A 224 5.35 -10.85 -9.65
C ARG A 224 4.76 -9.51 -10.09
N MET A 225 4.83 -8.50 -9.23
CA MET A 225 4.28 -7.17 -9.54
C MET A 225 5.01 -6.52 -10.72
N MET A 226 6.35 -6.63 -10.75
CA MET A 226 7.16 -6.15 -11.88
C MET A 226 6.80 -6.85 -13.19
N GLU A 227 6.65 -8.17 -13.15
CA GLU A 227 6.25 -9.00 -14.30
C GLU A 227 4.85 -8.58 -14.79
N THR A 228 3.89 -8.32 -13.91
CA THR A 228 2.55 -7.85 -14.30
C THR A 228 2.62 -6.52 -15.08
N PHE A 229 3.41 -5.54 -14.61
CA PHE A 229 3.57 -4.28 -15.36
C PHE A 229 4.29 -4.47 -16.70
N GLN A 230 5.29 -5.35 -16.77
CA GLN A 230 5.99 -5.67 -18.02
C GLN A 230 5.07 -6.39 -19.01
N GLN A 231 4.24 -7.32 -18.53
CA GLN A 231 3.24 -8.02 -19.31
C GLN A 231 2.18 -7.05 -19.84
N LEU A 232 1.71 -6.12 -19.02
CA LEU A 232 0.79 -5.06 -19.46
C LEU A 232 1.37 -4.27 -20.63
N ILE A 233 2.59 -3.75 -20.49
CA ILE A 233 3.26 -2.97 -21.54
C ILE A 233 3.38 -3.82 -22.81
N THR A 234 3.85 -5.07 -22.68
CA THR A 234 4.04 -5.97 -23.82
C THR A 234 2.71 -6.28 -24.52
N TYR A 235 1.68 -6.59 -23.75
CA TYR A 235 0.35 -6.90 -24.25
C TYR A 235 -0.25 -5.70 -24.99
N THR A 236 -0.22 -4.50 -24.39
CA THR A 236 -0.75 -3.29 -25.04
C THR A 236 0.01 -2.98 -26.33
N VAL A 237 1.34 -3.09 -26.32
CA VAL A 237 2.18 -2.80 -27.50
C VAL A 237 1.94 -3.78 -28.65
N ILE A 238 1.68 -5.06 -28.35
CA ILE A 238 1.46 -6.09 -29.38
C ILE A 238 0.01 -6.09 -29.87
N SER A 239 -0.96 -5.82 -28.99
CA SER A 239 -2.39 -5.87 -29.31
C SER A 239 -2.88 -4.64 -30.05
N ASN A 240 -2.22 -3.48 -29.86
CA ASN A 240 -2.55 -2.25 -30.58
C ASN A 240 -1.73 -2.11 -31.86
N ASP A 241 -2.37 -1.64 -32.93
CA ASP A 241 -1.70 -1.28 -34.17
C ASP A 241 -1.11 0.14 -34.04
N TYR A 242 0.21 0.25 -34.06
CA TYR A 242 0.94 1.52 -34.05
C TYR A 242 1.48 1.83 -35.45
N ASP A 243 1.29 3.07 -35.89
CA ASP A 243 1.73 3.56 -37.19
C ASP A 243 2.50 4.89 -37.04
N SER A 244 2.71 5.62 -38.15
CA SER A 244 3.44 6.90 -38.10
C SER A 244 2.68 8.02 -37.38
N ASP A 245 1.36 7.91 -37.25
CA ASP A 245 0.48 8.92 -36.65
C ASP A 245 0.01 8.51 -35.24
N SER A 246 0.08 7.22 -34.90
CA SER A 246 -0.23 6.63 -33.59
C SER A 246 1.02 5.98 -33.00
N LEU A 247 1.79 6.74 -32.22
CA LEU A 247 3.01 6.24 -31.59
C LEU A 247 2.71 5.56 -30.26
N VAL A 248 3.48 4.51 -29.93
CA VAL A 248 3.44 3.84 -28.62
C VAL A 248 3.63 4.80 -27.45
N ASN A 249 4.38 5.88 -27.65
CA ASN A 249 4.64 6.89 -26.62
C ASN A 249 3.44 7.79 -26.32
N ASP A 250 2.43 7.81 -27.19
CA ASP A 250 1.21 8.59 -27.02
C ASP A 250 0.10 7.78 -26.33
N ASP A 251 0.28 6.46 -26.21
CA ASP A 251 -0.63 5.57 -25.50
C ASP A 251 -0.56 5.82 -23.99
N GLU A 252 -1.63 6.41 -23.43
CA GLU A 252 -1.71 6.75 -22.01
C GLU A 252 -1.54 5.52 -21.10
N GLY A 253 -2.02 4.35 -21.52
CA GLY A 253 -1.90 3.10 -20.77
C GLY A 253 -0.45 2.64 -20.69
N VAL A 254 0.25 2.62 -21.82
CA VAL A 254 1.68 2.26 -21.88
C VAL A 254 2.53 3.27 -21.10
N VAL A 255 2.28 4.57 -21.26
CA VAL A 255 3.00 5.62 -20.54
C VAL A 255 2.77 5.52 -19.04
N ALA A 256 1.54 5.32 -18.60
CA ALA A 256 1.20 5.19 -17.18
C ALA A 256 1.83 3.93 -16.57
N ALA A 257 1.74 2.79 -17.25
CA ALA A 257 2.38 1.54 -16.83
C ALA A 257 3.89 1.68 -16.73
N THR A 258 4.53 2.34 -17.71
CA THR A 258 5.97 2.60 -17.72
C THR A 258 6.39 3.53 -16.57
N LYS A 259 5.59 4.56 -16.26
CA LYS A 259 5.81 5.43 -15.09
C LYS A 259 5.74 4.65 -13.79
N CYS A 260 4.72 3.79 -13.63
CA CYS A 260 4.58 2.93 -12.46
C CYS A 260 5.80 2.01 -12.32
N LEU A 261 6.18 1.32 -13.38
CA LEU A 261 7.35 0.44 -13.40
C LEU A 261 8.64 1.19 -13.05
N LYS A 262 8.84 2.40 -13.57
CA LYS A 262 10.02 3.23 -13.27
C LYS A 262 10.09 3.60 -11.79
N VAL A 263 8.97 4.02 -11.20
CA VAL A 263 8.89 4.31 -9.76
C VAL A 263 9.27 3.07 -8.96
N TRP A 264 8.67 1.93 -9.29
CA TRP A 264 8.94 0.67 -8.60
C TRP A 264 10.39 0.24 -8.68
N VAL A 265 10.95 0.17 -9.90
CA VAL A 265 12.34 -0.25 -10.12
C VAL A 265 13.30 0.73 -9.45
N PHE A 266 13.09 2.04 -9.61
CA PHE A 266 13.97 3.04 -9.02
C PHE A 266 13.98 2.95 -7.49
N PHE A 267 12.81 2.95 -6.86
CA PHE A 267 12.75 2.95 -5.40
C PHE A 267 13.13 1.59 -4.81
N LEU A 268 12.77 0.45 -5.42
CA LEU A 268 13.14 -0.86 -4.90
C LEU A 268 14.64 -1.14 -5.09
N PHE A 269 15.21 -0.80 -6.23
CA PHE A 269 16.65 -0.95 -6.45
C PHE A 269 17.46 -0.04 -5.53
N VAL A 270 17.03 1.22 -5.35
CA VAL A 270 17.70 2.15 -4.43
C VAL A 270 17.52 1.74 -2.96
N PHE A 271 16.32 1.29 -2.55
CA PHE A 271 16.10 0.82 -1.18
C PHE A 271 16.81 -0.50 -0.89
N ASP A 272 16.78 -1.48 -1.79
CA ASP A 272 17.47 -2.76 -1.60
C ASP A 272 18.98 -2.56 -1.58
N PHE A 273 19.54 -1.72 -2.47
CA PHE A 273 20.97 -1.40 -2.44
C PHE A 273 21.35 -0.64 -1.15
N THR A 274 20.50 0.26 -0.64
CA THR A 274 20.75 0.98 0.61
C THR A 274 20.59 0.07 1.83
N CYS A 275 19.61 -0.83 1.85
CA CYS A 275 19.39 -1.82 2.90
C CYS A 275 20.49 -2.89 2.90
N GLN A 276 20.89 -3.44 1.76
CA GLN A 276 22.04 -4.32 1.66
C GLN A 276 23.33 -3.61 2.08
N SER A 277 23.54 -2.35 1.68
CA SER A 277 24.71 -1.56 2.12
C SER A 277 24.72 -1.33 3.64
N PHE A 278 23.54 -1.18 4.25
CA PHE A 278 23.39 -1.01 5.69
C PHE A 278 23.56 -2.34 6.44
N ILE A 279 22.95 -3.43 5.99
CA ILE A 279 23.12 -4.79 6.55
C ILE A 279 24.58 -5.25 6.44
N ARG A 280 25.23 -4.96 5.30
CA ARG A 280 26.66 -5.26 5.06
C ARG A 280 27.59 -4.44 5.95
N ARG A 281 27.15 -3.30 6.49
CA ARG A 281 27.87 -2.51 7.51
C ARG A 281 27.60 -3.01 8.94
N SER A 282 26.42 -3.57 9.20
CA SER A 282 25.99 -3.97 10.56
C SER A 282 26.42 -5.38 10.96
N HIS A 283 26.59 -6.33 10.02
CA HIS A 283 27.09 -7.68 10.30
C HIS A 283 27.99 -8.21 9.16
N PRO A 284 29.32 -8.03 9.22
CA PRO A 284 30.23 -8.48 8.17
C PRO A 284 30.46 -10.00 8.12
N GLU A 285 29.95 -10.79 9.09
CA GLU A 285 30.28 -12.22 9.21
C GLU A 285 29.17 -13.21 8.83
N GLN A 286 28.01 -12.74 8.36
CA GLN A 286 26.90 -13.62 7.97
C GLN A 286 26.36 -13.21 6.61
N LEU A 287 27.02 -13.65 5.52
CA LEU A 287 26.37 -14.43 4.47
C LEU A 287 27.32 -14.62 3.28
N ASN A 288 27.78 -15.86 3.15
CA ASN A 288 28.31 -16.44 1.95
C ASN A 288 27.12 -16.81 1.03
N ILE A 289 26.51 -15.82 0.37
CA ILE A 289 25.60 -16.05 -0.77
C ILE A 289 26.15 -15.30 -1.97
N ALA A 290 27.34 -15.72 -2.38
CA ALA A 290 27.78 -15.54 -3.75
C ALA A 290 27.17 -16.68 -4.57
N PHE A 291 26.12 -16.40 -5.35
CA PHE A 291 25.83 -16.98 -6.68
C PHE A 291 24.35 -16.80 -7.04
N ILE A 292 23.95 -15.66 -7.60
CA ILE A 292 22.98 -15.59 -8.71
C ILE A 292 23.35 -14.38 -9.55
N LEU A 293 24.34 -14.56 -10.43
CA LEU A 293 24.52 -13.86 -11.71
C LEU A 293 25.58 -14.66 -12.48
N ARG A 294 25.21 -15.89 -12.85
CA ARG A 294 25.77 -16.61 -13.98
C ARG A 294 24.62 -17.04 -14.86
#